data_AF-A0A940IXF5-F1
#
_entry.id   AF-A0A940IXF5-F1
#
_cell.length_a   1.000
_cell.length_b   1.000
_cell.length_c   1.000
_cell.angle_alpha   90.00
_cell.angle_beta   90.00
_cell.angle_gamma   90.00
#
_symmetry.space_group_name_H-M   'P 1'
#
loop_
_entity.id
_entity.type
_entity.pdbx_description
1 polymer ?
#
loop_
_entity_poly.entity_id
_entity_poly.type
_entity_poly.pdbx_seq_one_letter_code
_entity_poly.pdbx_strand_id
1 'polypeptide(L)' 'MTIEIDEELHAFLTFMVSDAGPYQSVGAYVEELIRRDMASQEVAAFTGLQVELVAEFSAPESTYHPSSAAEVIARNRI' A
#
# COMPACT_ATOMS: atom_id res chain seq x y z
N MET A 1 22.96 7.58 7.14
CA MET A 1 21.75 7.28 7.92
C MET A 1 22.08 6.09 8.82
N THR A 2 21.95 6.24 10.14
CA THR A 2 22.23 5.20 11.14
C THR A 2 20.91 4.81 11.77
N ILE A 3 20.60 3.51 11.81
CA ILE A 3 19.36 2.95 12.37
C ILE A 3 19.74 2.26 13.67
N GLU A 4 19.03 2.56 14.77
CA GLU A 4 19.18 1.81 16.01
C GLU A 4 18.45 0.48 15.90
N ILE A 5 19.14 -0.60 16.24
CA ILE A 5 18.64 -1.97 16.20
C ILE A 5 18.89 -2.61 17.56
N ASP A 6 17.87 -3.28 18.10
CA ASP A 6 17.98 -4.04 19.33
C ASP A 6 18.79 -5.34 19.11
N GLU A 7 19.12 -6.00 20.22
CA GLU A 7 19.95 -7.20 20.22
C GLU A 7 19.27 -8.40 19.55
N GLU A 8 17.94 -8.50 19.65
CA GLU A 8 17.14 -9.58 19.04
C GLU A 8 17.15 -9.46 17.51
N LEU A 9 16.91 -8.25 17.01
CA LEU A 9 16.98 -7.93 15.59
C LEU A 9 18.40 -8.05 15.06
N HIS A 10 19.42 -7.72 15.86
CA HIS A 10 20.81 -7.93 15.47
C HIS A 10 21.12 -9.42 15.23
N ALA A 11 20.77 -10.29 16.19
CA ALA A 11 20.99 -11.73 16.08
C ALA A 11 20.25 -12.34 14.87
N PHE A 12 19.02 -11.88 14.61
CA PHE A 12 18.25 -12.27 13.44
C PHE A 12 18.93 -11.83 12.14
N LEU A 13 19.35 -10.58 12.04
CA LEU A 13 20.05 -10.06 10.85
C LEU A 13 21.35 -10.83 10.58
N THR A 14 22.12 -11.17 11.61
CA THR A 14 23.33 -11.99 11.50
C THR A 14 23.03 -13.37 10.90
N PHE A 15 21.93 -14.00 11.31
CA PHE A 15 21.49 -15.27 10.71
C PHE A 15 21.10 -15.11 9.24
N MET A 16 20.32 -14.08 8.91
CA MET A 16 19.82 -13.83 7.56
C MET A 16 20.92 -13.50 6.53
N VAL A 17 22.07 -13.00 6.99
CA VAL A 17 23.23 -12.66 6.16
C VAL A 17 24.42 -13.61 6.32
N SER A 18 24.24 -14.67 7.11
CA SER A 18 25.26 -15.71 7.27
C SER A 18 25.44 -16.50 5.97
N ASP A 19 26.45 -17.37 5.92
CA ASP A 19 26.70 -18.26 4.77
C ASP A 19 25.54 -19.23 4.50
N ALA A 20 24.67 -19.45 5.50
CA ALA A 20 23.43 -20.22 5.39
C ALA A 20 22.19 -19.33 5.14
N GLY A 21 22.34 -18.02 5.17
CA GLY A 21 21.30 -17.02 5.03
C GLY A 21 21.00 -16.69 3.56
N PRO A 22 19.77 -16.24 3.25
CA PRO A 22 19.37 -15.96 1.86
C PRO A 22 19.86 -14.60 1.33
N TYR A 23 20.46 -13.75 2.17
CA TYR A 23 20.85 -12.39 1.78
C TYR A 23 22.36 -12.16 1.88
N GLN A 24 22.93 -11.47 0.90
CA GLN A 24 24.35 -11.15 0.88
C GLN A 24 24.77 -10.06 1.89
N SER A 25 23.81 -9.24 2.33
CA SER A 25 24.04 -8.17 3.30
C SER A 25 22.74 -7.72 3.96
N VAL A 26 22.86 -6.98 5.07
CA VAL A 26 21.73 -6.34 5.74
C VAL A 26 21.05 -5.34 4.80
N GLY A 27 21.84 -4.65 3.96
CA GLY A 27 21.30 -3.74 2.93
C GLY A 27 20.39 -4.47 1.94
N ALA A 28 20.81 -5.64 1.44
CA ALA A 28 20.00 -6.45 0.52
C ALA A 28 18.69 -6.92 1.17
N TYR A 29 18.72 -7.27 2.46
CA TYR A 29 17.52 -7.61 3.22
C TYR A 29 16.58 -6.41 3.36
N VAL A 30 17.10 -5.24 3.73
CA VAL A 30 16.30 -4.01 3.89
C VAL A 30 15.70 -3.55 2.55
N GLU A 31 16.45 -3.61 1.45
CA GLU A 31 15.95 -3.29 0.12
C GLU A 31 14.77 -4.20 -0.29
N GLU A 32 14.84 -5.49 0.04
CA GLU A 32 13.73 -6.42 -0.20
C GLU A 32 12.52 -6.10 0.67
N LEU A 33 12.72 -5.74 1.94
CA LEU A 33 11.62 -5.31 2.81
C LEU A 33 10.93 -4.06 2.27
N ILE A 34 11.70 -3.07 1.82
CA ILE A 34 11.15 -1.84 1.20
C ILE A 34 10.37 -2.20 -0.05
N ARG A 35 10.91 -3.06 -0.93
CA ARG A 35 10.23 -3.50 -2.15
C ARG A 35 8.90 -4.19 -1.82
N ARG A 36 8.89 -5.08 -0.83
CA ARG A 36 7.68 -5.78 -0.39
C ARG A 36 6.66 -4.85 0.24
N ASP A 37 7.11 -3.89 1.04
CA ASP A 37 6.23 -2.87 1.65
C ASP A 37 5.57 -2.01 0.57
N MET A 38 6.36 -1.50 -0.38
CA MET A 38 5.84 -0.73 -1.53
C MET A 38 4.82 -1.54 -2.34
N ALA A 39 5.12 -2.80 -2.65
CA ALA A 39 4.20 -3.67 -3.38
C ALA A 39 2.91 -3.94 -2.58
N SER A 40 3.02 -4.11 -1.26
CA SER A 40 1.85 -4.32 -0.39
C SER A 40 0.96 -3.08 -0.32
N GLN A 41 1.56 -1.89 -0.26
CA GLN A 41 0.83 -0.62 -0.29
C GLN A 41 0.08 -0.41 -1.61
N GLU A 42 0.71 -0.71 -2.75
CA GLU A 42 0.06 -0.63 -4.06
C GLU A 42 -1.13 -1.58 -4.17
N VAL A 43 -0.95 -2.84 -3.73
CA VAL A 43 -2.05 -3.83 -3.70
C VAL A 43 -3.17 -3.37 -2.78
N ALA A 44 -2.86 -2.86 -1.59
CA ALA A 44 -3.87 -2.37 -0.64
C ALA A 44 -4.67 -1.19 -1.22
N ALA A 45 -4.01 -0.24 -1.88
CA ALA A 45 -4.68 0.88 -2.54
C ALA A 45 -5.60 0.41 -3.67
N PHE A 46 -5.12 -0.53 -4.51
CA PHE A 46 -5.91 -1.07 -5.60
C PHE A 46 -7.11 -1.90 -5.12
N THR A 47 -6.94 -2.71 -4.07
CA THR A 47 -8.04 -3.46 -3.45
C THR A 47 -9.05 -2.53 -2.80
N GLY A 48 -8.59 -1.47 -2.11
CA GLY A 48 -9.47 -0.45 -1.54
C GLY A 48 -10.36 0.19 -2.61
N LEU A 49 -9.76 0.63 -3.72
CA LEU A 49 -10.50 1.20 -4.85
C LEU A 49 -11.53 0.22 -5.44
N GLN A 50 -11.18 -1.05 -5.61
CA GLN A 50 -12.13 -2.06 -6.10
C GLN A 50 -13.33 -2.23 -5.15
N VAL A 51 -13.09 -2.27 -3.84
CA VAL A 51 -14.15 -2.40 -2.84
C VAL A 51 -15.08 -1.18 -2.89
N GLU A 52 -14.52 0.03 -2.96
CA GLU A 52 -15.30 1.28 -3.07
C GLU A 52 -16.15 1.29 -4.34
N LEU A 53 -15.55 0.97 -5.49
CA LEU A 53 -16.27 0.92 -6.76
C LEU A 53 -17.38 -0.13 -6.74
N VAL A 54 -17.10 -1.35 -6.26
CA VAL A 54 -18.14 -2.39 -6.19
C VAL A 54 -19.28 -1.96 -5.28
N ALA A 55 -18.98 -1.37 -4.13
CA ALA A 55 -20.01 -0.91 -3.20
C ALA A 55 -20.92 0.16 -3.83
N GLU A 56 -20.33 1.20 -4.42
CA GLU A 56 -21.08 2.34 -4.99
C GLU A 56 -21.81 1.97 -6.29
N PHE A 57 -21.19 1.18 -7.16
CA PHE A 57 -21.79 0.78 -8.43
C PHE A 57 -22.77 -0.39 -8.33
N SER A 58 -22.89 -1.04 -7.16
CA SER A 58 -23.94 -2.05 -6.91
C SER A 58 -25.34 -1.45 -6.71
N ALA A 59 -25.45 -0.11 -6.65
CA ALA A 59 -26.74 0.56 -6.55
C ALA A 59 -27.61 0.33 -7.80
N PRO A 60 -28.95 0.15 -7.67
CA PRO A 60 -29.84 0.00 -8.81
C PRO A 60 -29.76 1.19 -9.78
N GLU A 61 -29.92 0.96 -11.09
CA GLU A 61 -29.91 2.05 -12.10
C GLU A 61 -30.91 3.18 -11.76
N SER A 62 -32.03 2.85 -11.11
CA SER A 62 -33.05 3.83 -10.70
C SER A 62 -32.59 4.81 -9.62
N THR A 63 -31.48 4.56 -8.93
CA THR A 63 -30.91 5.52 -7.96
C THR A 63 -30.01 6.56 -8.61
N TYR A 64 -29.63 6.37 -9.87
CA TYR A 64 -28.83 7.35 -10.60
C TYR A 64 -29.71 8.46 -11.16
N HIS A 65 -29.21 9.69 -11.09
CA HIS A 65 -29.88 10.87 -11.61
C HIS A 65 -29.01 11.53 -12.67
N PRO A 66 -29.57 11.96 -13.81
CA PRO A 66 -28.85 12.82 -14.74
C PRO A 66 -28.35 14.07 -14.01
N SER A 67 -27.09 14.43 -14.21
CA SER A 67 -26.50 15.63 -13.64
C SER A 67 -25.54 16.24 -14.65
N SER A 68 -25.62 17.55 -14.85
CA SER A 68 -24.66 18.27 -15.67
C SER A 68 -23.45 18.72 -14.85
N ALA A 69 -22.29 18.85 -15.51
CA ALA A 69 -21.11 19.40 -14.85
C ALA A 69 -21.36 20.81 -14.26
N ALA A 70 -22.18 21.62 -14.93
CA ALA A 70 -22.57 22.95 -14.45
C ALA A 70 -23.38 22.90 -13.14
N GLU A 71 -24.32 21.96 -13.02
CA GLU A 71 -25.10 21.74 -11.79
C GLU A 71 -24.22 21.27 -10.64
N VAL A 72 -23.29 20.35 -10.89
CA VAL A 72 -22.35 19.86 -9.87
C VAL A 72 -21.44 20.98 -9.39
N ILE A 73 -20.90 21.81 -10.30
CA ILE A 73 -20.04 22.95 -9.94
C ILE A 73 -20.84 23.99 -9.15
N ALA A 74 -22.06 24.31 -9.57
CA ALA A 74 -22.91 25.26 -8.87
C ALA A 74 -23.24 24.78 -7.44
N ARG A 75 -23.48 23.47 -7.25
CA ARG A 75 -23.76 22.85 -5.94
C ARG A 75 -22.57 22.93 -4.97
N ASN A 76 -21.34 22.85 -5.47
CA ASN A 76 -20.13 22.77 -4.65
C ASN A 76 -19.36 24.10 -4.53
N ARG A 77 -19.88 25.19 -5.09
CA ARG A 77 -19.34 26.54 -4.83
C ARG A 77 -19.79 27.01 -3.45
N ILE A 78 -18.85 26.97 -2.50
CA ILE A 78 -18.92 27.63 -1.18
C ILE A 78 -18.51 29.10 -1.35
#